data_AF-A0AA40XUN9-F1
#
_entry.id   AF-A0AA40XUN9-F1
#
_cell.length_a   1.000
_cell.length_b   1.000
_cell.length_c   1.000
_cell.angle_alpha   90.00
_cell.angle_beta   90.00
_cell.angle_gamma   90.00
#
_symmetry.space_group_name_H-M   'P 1'
#
loop_
_entity.id
_entity.type
_entity.pdbx_description
1 polymer ?
#
loop_
_entity_poly.entity_id
_entity_poly.type
_entity_poly.pdbx_seq_one_letter_code
_entity_poly.pdbx_strand_id
1 'polypeptide(L)'
;MAWCRWAATALCLVVVVAAQTLWPAPPVHSPVAFQSITDHRFSQLRRQAVQFVEARPRQGFQFVERHQNAGFQIHCGGVPVLWLERRSHHLLLQASLDAKQRAPAVVRLRALLQWQLEPLDYLEQVLAGVPEPVLLDRVLQILASDAPDGARCGAP
;
A
#
# COMPACT_ATOMS: atom_id res chain seq x y z
N MET A 1 43.65 37.01 4.49
CA MET A 1 42.24 37.05 4.97
C MET A 1 41.23 36.52 3.95
N ALA A 2 41.36 36.81 2.64
CA ALA A 2 40.43 36.27 1.63
C ALA A 2 40.48 34.74 1.48
N TRP A 3 41.67 34.12 1.55
CA TRP A 3 41.86 32.68 1.35
C TRP A 3 41.08 31.82 2.35
N CYS A 4 41.09 32.17 3.64
CA CYS A 4 40.35 31.42 4.67
C CYS A 4 38.83 31.48 4.47
N ARG A 5 38.29 32.61 3.96
CA ARG A 5 36.86 32.74 3.65
C ARG A 5 36.45 31.80 2.51
N TRP A 6 37.26 31.71 1.46
CA TRP A 6 36.99 30.81 0.33
C TRP A 6 37.03 29.34 0.74
N ALA A 7 37.98 28.96 1.60
CA ALA A 7 38.06 27.61 2.15
C ALA A 7 36.82 27.25 3.00
N ALA A 8 36.34 28.18 3.83
CA ALA A 8 35.13 27.97 4.63
C ALA A 8 33.89 27.80 3.76
N THR A 9 33.71 28.62 2.72
CA THR A 9 32.59 28.48 1.77
C THR A 9 32.66 27.16 0.99
N ALA A 10 33.84 26.72 0.58
CA ALA A 10 34.00 25.44 -0.11
C ALA A 10 33.62 24.27 0.81
N LEU A 11 34.03 24.31 2.08
CA LEU A 11 33.64 23.31 3.07
C LEU A 11 32.14 23.31 3.33
N CYS A 12 31.50 24.47 3.48
CA CYS A 12 30.05 24.56 3.66
C CYS A 12 29.29 24.00 2.45
N LEU A 13 29.74 24.28 1.23
CA LEU A 13 29.13 23.73 0.02
C LEU A 13 29.28 22.21 -0.05
N VAL A 14 30.45 21.66 0.29
CA VAL A 14 30.67 20.21 0.35
C VAL A 14 29.74 19.56 1.38
N VAL A 15 29.56 20.18 2.55
CA VAL A 15 28.64 19.67 3.59
C VAL A 15 27.18 19.70 3.12
N VAL A 16 26.73 20.78 2.45
CA VAL A 16 25.36 20.88 1.92
C VAL A 16 25.12 19.86 0.81
N VAL A 17 26.08 19.68 -0.10
CA VAL A 17 25.99 18.69 -1.18
C VAL A 17 26.00 17.27 -0.61
N ALA A 18 26.90 16.97 0.34
CA ALA A 18 26.95 15.68 1.00
C ALA A 18 25.64 15.38 1.76
N ALA A 19 25.09 16.36 2.47
CA ALA A 19 23.81 16.23 3.17
C ALA A 19 22.65 15.95 2.21
N GLN A 20 22.61 16.61 1.05
CA GLN A 20 21.61 16.34 0.00
C GLN A 20 21.74 14.92 -0.57
N THR A 21 22.97 14.44 -0.80
CA THR A 21 23.18 13.06 -1.31
C THR A 21 22.90 11.98 -0.26
N LEU A 22 23.03 12.31 1.02
CA LEU A 22 22.77 11.39 2.13
C LEU A 22 21.32 11.46 2.63
N TRP A 23 20.50 12.38 2.09
CA TRP A 23 19.10 12.47 2.47
C TRP A 23 18.42 11.19 1.99
N PRO A 24 17.92 10.34 2.90
CA PRO A 24 17.15 9.19 2.48
C PRO A 24 15.95 9.74 1.71
N ALA A 25 15.75 9.25 0.48
CA ALA A 25 14.52 9.51 -0.24
C ALA A 25 13.35 9.26 0.72
N PRO A 26 12.34 10.14 0.78
CA PRO A 26 11.15 9.89 1.58
C PRO A 26 10.72 8.46 1.30
N PRO A 27 10.50 7.63 2.33
CA PRO A 27 10.18 6.23 2.13
C PRO A 27 9.00 6.18 1.17
N VAL A 28 9.21 5.59 -0.01
CA VAL A 28 8.19 5.52 -1.05
C VAL A 28 6.99 4.83 -0.45
N HIS A 29 6.02 5.63 -0.08
CA HIS A 29 4.78 5.17 0.50
C HIS A 29 4.09 4.34 -0.58
N SER A 30 3.78 3.07 -0.29
CA SER A 30 2.99 2.27 -1.22
C SER A 30 1.68 3.03 -1.45
N PRO A 31 1.43 3.54 -2.67
CA PRO A 31 0.30 4.41 -2.92
C PRO A 31 -0.97 3.67 -2.50
N VAL A 32 -1.77 4.37 -1.72
CA VAL A 32 -3.04 3.88 -1.22
C VAL A 32 -4.15 4.27 -2.19
N ALA A 33 -3.98 5.39 -2.89
CA ALA A 33 -4.89 5.84 -3.91
C ALA A 33 -4.31 5.75 -5.32
N PHE A 34 -5.18 5.39 -6.26
CA PHE A 34 -4.90 5.21 -7.68
C PHE A 34 -5.91 5.99 -8.51
N GLN A 35 -5.53 6.39 -9.73
CA GLN A 35 -6.45 7.04 -10.64
C GLN A 35 -7.70 6.19 -10.87
N SER A 36 -8.83 6.85 -11.14
CA SER A 36 -10.07 6.14 -11.47
C SER A 36 -9.90 5.26 -12.72
N ILE A 37 -10.61 4.14 -12.76
CA ILE A 37 -10.61 3.22 -13.91
C ILE A 37 -12.03 3.01 -14.45
N THR A 38 -12.10 2.51 -15.68
CA THR A 38 -13.35 2.13 -16.33
C THR A 38 -13.97 0.90 -15.67
N ASP A 39 -15.29 0.74 -15.83
CA ASP A 39 -16.06 -0.36 -15.24
C ASP A 39 -15.55 -1.74 -15.70
N HIS A 40 -15.12 -1.85 -16.95
CA HIS A 40 -14.50 -3.07 -17.49
C HIS A 40 -13.21 -3.43 -16.74
N ARG A 41 -12.31 -2.45 -16.54
CA ARG A 41 -11.05 -2.66 -15.80
C ARG A 41 -11.32 -3.01 -14.34
N PHE A 42 -12.29 -2.34 -13.70
CA PHE A 42 -12.69 -2.67 -12.34
C PHE A 42 -13.24 -4.10 -12.23
N SER A 43 -14.09 -4.50 -13.18
CA SER A 43 -14.63 -5.87 -13.27
C SER A 43 -13.53 -6.91 -13.47
N GLN A 44 -12.46 -6.57 -14.20
CA GLN A 44 -11.30 -7.44 -14.36
C GLN A 44 -10.54 -7.63 -13.05
N LEU A 45 -10.27 -6.56 -12.29
CA LEU A 45 -9.64 -6.65 -10.97
C LEU A 45 -10.49 -7.46 -9.99
N ARG A 46 -11.82 -7.26 -10.02
CA ARG A 46 -12.77 -8.06 -9.24
C ARG A 46 -12.68 -9.54 -9.58
N ARG A 47 -12.66 -9.90 -10.87
CA ARG A 47 -12.48 -11.31 -11.29
C ARG A 47 -11.16 -11.90 -10.81
N GLN A 48 -10.06 -11.16 -10.88
CA GLN A 48 -8.77 -11.62 -10.36
C GLN A 48 -8.81 -11.88 -8.85
N ALA A 49 -9.49 -11.02 -8.08
CA ALA A 49 -9.68 -11.21 -6.65
C ALA A 49 -10.54 -12.43 -6.32
N VAL A 50 -11.63 -12.65 -7.07
CA VAL A 50 -12.47 -13.86 -6.94
C VAL A 50 -11.66 -15.11 -7.26
N GLN A 51 -10.95 -15.14 -8.39
CA GLN A 51 -10.10 -16.26 -8.79
C GLN A 51 -9.01 -16.57 -7.75
N PHE A 52 -8.45 -15.54 -7.11
CA PHE A 52 -7.48 -15.73 -6.03
C PHE A 52 -8.07 -16.50 -4.84
N VAL A 53 -9.31 -16.19 -4.45
CA VAL A 53 -10.02 -16.85 -3.35
C VAL A 53 -10.45 -18.27 -3.76
N GLU A 54 -11.03 -18.42 -4.96
CA GLU A 54 -11.49 -19.71 -5.49
C GLU A 54 -10.36 -20.72 -5.68
N ALA A 55 -9.16 -20.26 -6.05
CA ALA A 55 -7.98 -21.12 -6.12
C ALA A 55 -7.50 -21.64 -4.76
N ARG A 56 -8.06 -21.15 -3.65
CA ARG A 56 -7.62 -21.40 -2.26
C ARG A 56 -8.77 -21.76 -1.31
N PRO A 57 -9.64 -22.73 -1.65
CA PRO A 57 -10.89 -22.96 -0.93
C PRO A 57 -10.70 -23.44 0.53
N ARG A 58 -9.55 -24.04 0.85
CA ARG A 58 -9.23 -24.54 2.21
C ARG A 58 -8.39 -23.59 3.05
N GLN A 59 -8.01 -22.43 2.50
CA GLN A 59 -7.08 -21.52 3.16
C GLN A 59 -7.79 -20.40 3.94
N GLY A 60 -9.11 -20.47 4.12
CA GLY A 60 -9.87 -19.52 4.95
C GLY A 60 -10.11 -18.15 4.32
N PHE A 61 -9.79 -17.99 3.03
CA PHE A 61 -10.07 -16.75 2.29
C PHE A 61 -11.54 -16.65 1.90
N GLN A 62 -12.08 -15.44 1.97
CA GLN A 62 -13.46 -15.14 1.56
C GLN A 62 -13.48 -13.84 0.76
N PHE A 63 -14.24 -13.83 -0.33
CA PHE A 63 -14.49 -12.61 -1.11
C PHE A 63 -15.80 -11.99 -0.65
N VAL A 64 -15.78 -10.71 -0.28
CA VAL A 64 -16.94 -9.97 0.18
C VAL A 64 -17.13 -8.74 -0.70
N GLU A 65 -18.29 -8.65 -1.36
CA GLU A 65 -18.66 -7.46 -2.12
C GLU A 65 -19.28 -6.43 -1.17
N ARG A 66 -18.73 -5.22 -1.09
CA ARG A 66 -19.27 -4.18 -0.20
C ARG A 66 -20.50 -3.53 -0.82
N HIS A 67 -20.40 -3.15 -2.09
CA HIS A 67 -21.43 -2.46 -2.87
C HIS A 67 -21.20 -2.83 -4.34
N GLN A 68 -22.29 -3.06 -5.10
CA GLN A 68 -22.22 -3.46 -6.50
C GLN A 68 -21.33 -2.48 -7.28
N ASN A 69 -20.23 -2.98 -7.85
CA ASN A 69 -19.26 -2.20 -8.63
C ASN A 69 -18.61 -0.99 -7.93
N ALA A 70 -18.77 -0.83 -6.61
CA ALA A 70 -18.16 0.26 -5.84
C ALA A 70 -17.04 -0.20 -4.91
N GLY A 71 -16.91 -1.51 -4.66
CA GLY A 71 -15.78 -2.02 -3.88
C GLY A 71 -15.92 -3.48 -3.49
N PHE A 72 -14.77 -4.10 -3.23
CA PHE A 72 -14.69 -5.46 -2.71
C PHE A 72 -13.65 -5.58 -1.62
N GLN A 73 -13.77 -6.64 -0.82
CA GLN A 73 -12.84 -6.99 0.23
C GLN A 73 -12.49 -8.47 0.13
N ILE A 74 -11.27 -8.80 0.55
CA ILE A 74 -10.85 -10.17 0.81
C ILE A 74 -10.66 -10.29 2.31
N HIS A 75 -11.34 -11.25 2.89
CA HIS A 75 -11.28 -11.57 4.30
C HIS A 75 -10.45 -12.82 4.52
N CYS A 76 -9.79 -12.89 5.66
CA CYS A 76 -9.16 -14.07 6.19
C CYS A 76 -9.80 -14.39 7.54
N GLY A 77 -10.50 -15.53 7.63
CA GLY A 77 -11.21 -15.91 8.86
C GLY A 77 -12.19 -14.84 9.35
N GLY A 78 -12.87 -14.14 8.44
CA GLY A 78 -13.80 -13.05 8.74
C GLY A 78 -13.19 -11.67 9.01
N VAL A 79 -11.84 -11.54 8.94
CA VAL A 79 -11.16 -10.25 9.11
C VAL A 79 -10.69 -9.71 7.76
N PRO A 80 -10.97 -8.45 7.40
CA PRO A 80 -10.55 -7.88 6.13
C PRO A 80 -9.03 -7.73 6.05
N VAL A 81 -8.41 -8.36 5.05
CA VAL A 81 -6.95 -8.33 4.81
C VAL A 81 -6.58 -7.55 3.54
N LEU A 82 -7.54 -7.35 2.63
CA LEU A 82 -7.40 -6.49 1.45
C LEU A 82 -8.74 -5.87 1.11
N TRP A 83 -8.75 -4.63 0.67
CA TRP A 83 -9.94 -4.01 0.09
C TRP A 83 -9.57 -3.08 -1.05
N LEU A 84 -10.44 -3.07 -2.06
CA LEU A 84 -10.45 -2.13 -3.15
C LEU A 84 -11.77 -1.36 -3.09
N GLU A 85 -11.69 -0.04 -3.02
CA GLU A 85 -12.86 0.83 -3.01
C GLU A 85 -12.78 1.84 -4.15
N ARG A 86 -13.89 2.05 -4.82
CA ARG A 86 -14.02 3.05 -5.88
C ARG A 86 -14.70 4.29 -5.33
N ARG A 87 -13.99 5.42 -5.44
CA ARG A 87 -14.51 6.76 -5.16
C ARG A 87 -14.78 7.48 -6.48
N SER A 88 -15.39 8.66 -6.39
CA SER A 88 -15.82 9.43 -7.57
C SER A 88 -14.67 9.78 -8.53
N HIS A 89 -13.47 10.07 -7.99
CA HIS A 89 -12.32 10.53 -8.78
C HIS A 89 -11.07 9.63 -8.64
N HIS A 90 -11.09 8.67 -7.73
CA HIS A 90 -9.94 7.81 -7.44
C HIS A 90 -10.38 6.43 -6.95
N LEU A 91 -9.44 5.50 -6.95
CA LEU A 91 -9.56 4.18 -6.34
C LEU A 91 -8.70 4.12 -5.10
N LEU A 92 -9.13 3.37 -4.10
CA LEU A 92 -8.36 3.08 -2.90
C LEU A 92 -8.05 1.58 -2.85
N LEU A 93 -6.78 1.22 -2.81
CA LEU A 93 -6.33 -0.17 -2.66
C LEU A 93 -5.44 -0.28 -1.42
N GLN A 94 -5.96 -0.97 -0.42
CA GLN A 94 -5.34 -1.09 0.90
C GLN A 94 -5.33 -2.55 1.34
N ALA A 95 -4.29 -2.92 2.10
CA ALA A 95 -4.23 -4.18 2.83
C ALA A 95 -4.19 -3.86 4.32
N SER A 96 -4.64 -4.79 5.16
CA SER A 96 -4.54 -4.64 6.60
C SER A 96 -3.07 -4.58 7.04
N LEU A 97 -2.81 -3.94 8.17
CA LEU A 97 -1.45 -3.83 8.70
C LEU A 97 -0.85 -5.19 9.06
N ASP A 98 -1.71 -6.13 9.48
CA ASP A 98 -1.36 -7.51 9.80
C ASP A 98 -1.45 -8.45 8.58
N ALA A 99 -1.71 -7.94 7.37
CA ALA A 99 -1.89 -8.76 6.17
C ALA A 99 -0.65 -9.63 5.87
N LYS A 100 0.55 -9.15 6.17
CA LYS A 100 1.79 -9.92 5.93
C LYS A 100 1.87 -11.15 6.83
N GLN A 101 1.48 -11.02 8.09
CA GLN A 101 1.50 -12.07 9.10
C GLN A 101 0.28 -12.99 8.97
N ARG A 102 -0.91 -12.41 8.78
CA ARG A 102 -2.19 -13.12 8.71
C ARG A 102 -2.44 -13.79 7.36
N ALA A 103 -2.06 -13.14 6.26
CA ALA A 103 -2.43 -13.56 4.91
C ALA A 103 -1.32 -13.21 3.90
N PRO A 104 -0.13 -13.82 3.97
CA PRO A 104 1.02 -13.42 3.15
C PRO A 104 0.76 -13.48 1.64
N ALA A 105 -0.09 -14.42 1.19
CA ALA A 105 -0.50 -14.53 -0.21
C ALA A 105 -1.25 -13.27 -0.72
N VAL A 106 -1.96 -12.57 0.16
CA VAL A 106 -2.70 -11.34 -0.17
C VAL A 106 -1.77 -10.17 -0.45
N VAL A 107 -0.58 -10.13 0.16
CA VAL A 107 0.43 -9.09 -0.14
C VAL A 107 0.88 -9.20 -1.59
N ARG A 108 1.05 -10.42 -2.11
CA ARG A 108 1.38 -10.66 -3.52
C ARG A 108 0.23 -10.28 -4.44
N LEU A 109 -1.02 -10.60 -4.06
CA LEU A 109 -2.19 -10.16 -4.81
C LEU A 109 -2.28 -8.62 -4.88
N ARG A 110 -2.07 -7.93 -3.74
CA ARG A 110 -2.05 -6.46 -3.70
C ARG A 110 -1.06 -5.91 -4.71
N ALA A 111 0.17 -6.41 -4.71
CA ALA A 111 1.18 -5.96 -5.67
C ALA A 111 0.73 -6.16 -7.12
N LEU A 112 0.15 -7.32 -7.45
CA LEU A 112 -0.36 -7.60 -8.80
C LEU A 112 -1.49 -6.65 -9.22
N LEU A 113 -2.40 -6.30 -8.30
CA LEU A 113 -3.45 -5.33 -8.58
C LEU A 113 -2.88 -3.91 -8.72
N GLN A 114 -1.94 -3.52 -7.84
CA GLN A 114 -1.26 -2.22 -7.88
C GLN A 114 -0.52 -2.00 -9.21
N TRP A 115 0.17 -3.01 -9.73
CA TRP A 115 0.87 -2.93 -11.01
C TRP A 115 -0.04 -2.63 -12.22
N GLN A 116 -1.33 -2.88 -12.10
CA GLN A 116 -2.31 -2.62 -13.18
C GLN A 116 -2.94 -1.23 -13.08
N LEU A 117 -2.65 -0.49 -11.99
CA LEU A 117 -3.26 0.78 -11.63
C LEU A 117 -2.24 1.92 -11.72
N GLU A 118 -2.69 3.09 -12.17
CA GLU A 118 -1.87 4.29 -12.19
C GLU A 118 -1.92 4.95 -10.81
N PRO A 119 -0.81 5.13 -10.09
CA PRO A 119 -0.82 5.79 -8.79
C PRO A 119 -1.18 7.27 -8.94
N LEU A 120 -1.89 7.85 -7.95
CA LEU A 120 -1.99 9.30 -7.86
C LEU A 120 -0.65 9.88 -7.39
N ASP A 121 -0.34 11.10 -7.81
CA ASP A 121 0.81 11.82 -7.28
C ASP A 121 0.60 12.15 -5.79
N TYR A 122 1.69 12.35 -5.05
CA TYR A 122 1.64 12.62 -3.61
C TYR A 122 0.71 13.80 -3.27
N LEU A 123 0.80 14.89 -4.04
CA LEU A 123 -0.05 16.06 -3.86
C LEU A 123 -1.54 15.74 -4.06
N GLU A 124 -1.86 14.92 -5.07
CA GLU A 124 -3.23 14.53 -5.37
C GLU A 124 -3.81 13.59 -4.30
N GLN A 125 -2.98 12.71 -3.72
CA GLN A 125 -3.39 11.86 -2.61
C GLN A 125 -3.74 12.69 -1.36
N VAL A 126 -2.91 13.70 -1.04
CA VAL A 126 -3.17 14.64 0.06
C VAL A 126 -4.48 15.41 -0.19
N LEU A 127 -4.68 15.93 -1.40
CA LEU A 127 -5.90 16.65 -1.78
C LEU A 127 -7.16 15.77 -1.77
N ALA A 128 -7.01 14.48 -2.07
CA ALA A 128 -8.11 13.51 -2.01
C ALA A 128 -8.46 13.07 -0.58
N GLY A 129 -7.80 13.63 0.46
CA GLY A 129 -8.03 13.28 1.87
C GLY A 129 -7.66 11.83 2.17
N VAL A 130 -6.76 11.25 1.36
CA VAL A 130 -6.27 9.89 1.57
C VAL A 130 -5.44 9.91 2.86
N PRO A 131 -5.65 8.98 3.80
CA PRO A 131 -4.80 8.91 4.98
C PRO A 131 -3.36 8.76 4.51
N GLU A 132 -2.51 9.76 4.79
CA GLU A 132 -1.09 9.60 4.56
C GLU A 132 -0.65 8.35 5.33
N PRO A 133 0.08 7.42 4.71
CA PRO A 133 0.68 6.31 5.44
C PRO A 133 1.78 6.90 6.33
N VAL A 134 1.34 7.35 7.51
CA VAL A 134 2.17 8.03 8.49
C VAL A 134 3.28 7.07 8.92
N LEU A 135 4.41 7.60 9.39
CA LEU A 135 5.43 6.83 10.11
C LEU A 135 4.81 5.89 11.19
N LEU A 136 3.66 6.28 11.74
CA LEU A 136 2.85 5.48 12.66
C LEU A 136 2.41 4.13 12.07
N ASP A 137 2.00 4.05 10.80
CA ASP A 137 1.63 2.77 10.17
C ASP A 137 2.82 1.82 10.06
N ARG A 138 4.03 2.36 9.85
CA ARG A 138 5.26 1.58 9.85
C ARG A 138 5.62 1.10 11.25
N VAL A 139 5.47 1.94 12.26
CA VAL A 139 5.64 1.56 13.67
C VAL A 139 4.60 0.50 14.06
N LEU A 140 3.34 0.68 13.69
CA LEU A 140 2.28 -0.29 13.94
C LEU A 140 2.48 -1.60 13.16
N GLN A 141 3.03 -1.58 11.94
CA GLN A 141 3.42 -2.81 11.23
C GLN A 141 4.58 -3.55 11.91
N ILE A 142 5.54 -2.83 12.49
CA ILE A 142 6.65 -3.42 13.25
C ILE A 142 6.15 -3.97 14.59
N LEU A 143 5.18 -3.29 15.21
CA LEU A 143 4.56 -3.68 16.49
C LEU A 143 3.44 -4.71 16.35
N ALA A 144 2.88 -4.88 15.15
CA ALA A 144 1.87 -5.88 14.85
C ALA A 144 2.48 -7.25 15.07
N SER A 145 2.23 -7.79 16.27
CA SER A 145 2.63 -9.13 16.66
C SER A 145 2.01 -10.15 15.70
N ASP A 146 2.68 -11.30 15.61
CA ASP A 146 2.21 -12.44 14.85
C ASP A 146 0.74 -12.72 15.14
N ALA A 147 -0.07 -12.80 14.07
CA ALA A 147 -1.47 -13.18 14.22
C ALA A 147 -1.54 -14.56 14.90
N PRO A 148 -2.47 -14.76 15.87
CA PRO A 148 -2.60 -16.04 16.57
C PRO A 148 -2.70 -17.18 15.57
N ASP A 149 -2.09 -18.34 15.87
CA ASP A 149 -1.80 -19.40 14.89
C ASP A 149 -3.04 -20.01 14.19
N GLY A 150 -4.25 -19.76 14.72
CA GLY A 150 -5.54 -20.12 14.09
C GLY A 150 -6.20 -19.03 13.25
N ALA A 151 -5.63 -17.83 13.19
CA ALA A 151 -6.16 -16.67 12.45
C ALA A 151 -5.48 -16.47 11.08
N ARG A 152 -4.48 -17.28 10.74
CA ARG A 152 -3.69 -17.17 9.52
C ARG A 152 -4.35 -17.91 8.36
N CYS A 153 -4.39 -17.28 7.20
CA CYS A 153 -4.83 -17.87 5.96
C CYS A 153 -3.65 -18.20 5.07
N GLY A 154 -3.70 -19.39 4.44
CA GLY A 154 -2.63 -19.88 3.58
C GLY A 154 -1.64 -20.83 4.25
N ALA A 155 -1.86 -21.20 5.52
CA ALA A 155 -1.25 -22.40 6.08
C ALA A 155 -1.88 -23.64 5.41
N PRO A 156 -1.07 -24.63 4.99
CA PRO A 156 -1.57 -25.87 4.37
C PRO A 156 -2.37 -26.75 5.34
#